data_AF-A0A2Z6M979-F1
#
_entry.id   AF-A0A2Z6M979-F1
#
_cell.length_a   1.000
_cell.length_b   1.000
_cell.length_c   1.000
_cell.angle_alpha   90.00
_cell.angle_beta   90.00
_cell.angle_gamma   90.00
#
_symmetry.space_group_name_H-M   'P 1'
#
loop_
_entity.id
_entity.type
_entity.pdbx_description
1 polymer ?
#
loop_
_entity_poly.entity_id
_entity_poly.type
_entity_poly.pdbx_seq_one_letter_code
_entity_poly.pdbx_strand_id
1 'polypeptide(L)'
;MYQDYMKQIPIPSSRGSVIPFTSWMGLGKSIKQLYEQPLHYLTNILLKQWDQSRIGSEDEYKRLDDIIHPCKAEASIWLMEEIHRQTSSHFHIADLWKKDPMYSGFIDSIFPTLQDTS
;
A
#
# COMPACT_ATOMS: atom_id res chain seq x y z
N MET A 1 -6.99 -10.89 14.35
CA MET A 1 -8.08 -10.02 13.82
C MET A 1 -7.61 -9.16 12.65
N TYR A 2 -6.65 -8.22 12.78
CA TYR A 2 -6.18 -7.42 11.62
C TYR A 2 -5.27 -8.22 10.66
N GLN A 3 -4.15 -8.75 11.14
CA GLN A 3 -3.20 -9.48 10.28
C GLN A 3 -3.86 -10.70 9.62
N ASP A 4 -4.64 -11.46 10.38
CA ASP A 4 -5.32 -12.65 9.88
C ASP A 4 -6.33 -12.31 8.77
N TYR A 5 -7.00 -11.17 8.88
CA TYR A 5 -7.90 -10.64 7.86
C TYR A 5 -7.12 -10.22 6.60
N MET A 6 -6.08 -9.41 6.76
CA MET A 6 -5.27 -8.94 5.62
C MET A 6 -4.63 -10.10 4.83
N LYS A 7 -4.31 -11.23 5.51
CA LYS A 7 -3.80 -12.45 4.88
C LYS A 7 -4.79 -13.13 3.92
N GLN A 8 -6.09 -12.99 4.18
CA GLN A 8 -7.14 -13.63 3.38
C GLN A 8 -7.44 -12.88 2.08
N ILE A 9 -7.03 -11.61 1.97
CA ILE A 9 -7.29 -10.81 0.78
C ILE A 9 -6.27 -11.19 -0.31
N PRO A 10 -6.70 -11.75 -1.45
CA PRO A 10 -5.78 -12.13 -2.52
C PRO A 10 -5.22 -10.90 -3.22
N ILE A 11 -3.98 -10.99 -3.72
CA ILE A 11 -3.43 -9.95 -4.59
C ILE A 11 -4.11 -10.06 -5.97
N PRO A 12 -4.56 -8.95 -6.59
CA PRO A 12 -5.16 -8.99 -7.92
C PRO A 12 -4.25 -9.65 -8.97
N SER A 13 -4.82 -10.56 -9.77
CA SER A 13 -4.11 -11.31 -10.82
C SER A 13 -4.08 -10.56 -12.15
N SER A 14 -5.16 -9.86 -12.49
CA SER A 14 -5.23 -8.96 -13.64
C SER A 14 -4.78 -7.55 -13.25
N ARG A 15 -3.59 -7.16 -13.71
CA ARG A 15 -3.01 -5.82 -13.54
C ARG A 15 -2.68 -5.24 -14.91
N GLY A 16 -2.43 -3.93 -14.99
CA GLY A 16 -2.02 -3.30 -16.25
C GLY A 16 -2.72 -1.98 -16.57
N SER A 17 -3.42 -1.40 -15.60
CA SER A 17 -3.91 -0.03 -15.75
C SER A 17 -2.74 0.93 -15.65
N VAL A 18 -2.56 1.81 -16.64
CA VAL A 18 -1.60 2.91 -16.53
C VAL A 18 -2.24 3.99 -15.67
N ILE A 19 -1.85 4.08 -14.40
CA ILE A 19 -2.37 5.05 -13.43
C ILE A 19 -1.39 6.23 -13.34
N PRO A 20 -1.73 7.42 -13.86
CA PRO A 20 -0.92 8.62 -13.65
C PRO A 20 -0.87 8.98 -12.15
N PHE A 21 0.29 9.41 -11.66
CA PHE A 21 0.47 9.68 -10.23
C PHE A 21 1.60 10.68 -9.97
N THR A 22 1.43 11.51 -8.95
CA THR A 22 2.43 12.51 -8.54
C THR A 22 3.12 12.17 -7.21
N SER A 23 2.57 11.22 -6.44
CA SER A 23 3.08 10.76 -5.15
C SER A 23 2.74 9.28 -4.92
N TRP A 24 3.51 8.61 -4.06
CA TRP A 24 3.29 7.22 -3.69
C TRP A 24 1.99 7.02 -2.93
N MET A 25 1.66 7.92 -1.98
CA MET A 25 0.37 7.90 -1.30
C MET A 25 -0.80 8.12 -2.28
N GLY A 26 -0.62 8.97 -3.30
CA GLY A 26 -1.61 9.19 -4.35
C GLY A 26 -1.84 7.96 -5.24
N LEU A 27 -0.76 7.27 -5.62
CA LEU A 27 -0.85 5.99 -6.34
C LEU A 27 -1.52 4.93 -5.47
N GLY A 28 -1.15 4.80 -4.20
CA GLY A 28 -1.78 3.88 -3.25
C GLY A 28 -3.29 4.12 -3.12
N LYS A 29 -3.73 5.38 -3.05
CA LYS A 29 -5.16 5.72 -3.06
C LYS A 29 -5.85 5.27 -4.36
N SER A 30 -5.21 5.50 -5.50
CA SER A 30 -5.77 5.12 -6.81
C SER A 30 -5.87 3.61 -6.97
N ILE A 31 -4.87 2.85 -6.51
CA ILE A 31 -4.89 1.38 -6.48
C ILE A 31 -6.05 0.87 -5.61
N LYS A 32 -6.21 1.41 -4.40
CA LYS A 32 -7.32 1.02 -3.51
C LYS A 32 -8.69 1.21 -4.14
N GLN A 33 -8.87 2.33 -4.85
CA GLN A 33 -10.12 2.64 -5.55
C GLN A 33 -10.35 1.75 -6.78
N LEU A 34 -9.30 1.51 -7.56
CA LEU A 34 -9.40 0.73 -8.80
C LEU A 34 -9.64 -0.76 -8.54
N TYR A 35 -8.95 -1.32 -7.55
CA TYR A 35 -9.01 -2.76 -7.22
C TYR A 35 -9.98 -3.08 -6.08
N GLU A 36 -10.59 -2.05 -5.47
CA GLU A 36 -11.52 -2.18 -4.35
C GLU A 36 -10.95 -3.00 -3.18
N GLN A 37 -9.63 -2.91 -2.96
CA GLN A 37 -8.93 -3.61 -1.89
C GLN A 37 -8.19 -2.63 -0.97
N PRO A 38 -8.13 -2.92 0.34
CA PRO A 38 -7.28 -2.18 1.26
C PRO A 38 -5.80 -2.49 0.98
N LEU A 39 -4.93 -1.54 1.32
CA LEU A 39 -3.49 -1.83 1.48
C LEU A 39 -3.17 -2.04 2.95
N HIS A 40 -2.14 -2.84 3.19
CA HIS A 40 -1.68 -3.15 4.53
C HIS A 40 -1.13 -1.90 5.23
N TYR A 41 -1.24 -1.87 6.56
CA TYR A 41 -0.74 -0.80 7.43
C TYR A 41 0.72 -0.47 7.10
N LEU A 42 1.58 -1.49 7.03
CA LEU A 42 2.99 -1.33 6.69
C LEU A 42 3.20 -0.78 5.27
N THR A 43 2.35 -1.15 4.31
CA THR A 43 2.40 -0.60 2.95
C THR A 43 2.04 0.88 2.97
N ASN A 44 0.97 1.27 3.66
CA ASN A 44 0.58 2.68 3.79
C ASN A 44 1.68 3.52 4.46
N ILE A 45 2.34 2.99 5.50
CA ILE A 45 3.49 3.63 6.14
C ILE A 45 4.67 3.76 5.16
N LEU A 46 4.99 2.70 4.40
CA LEU A 46 6.07 2.70 3.41
C LEU A 46 5.85 3.75 2.32
N LEU A 47 4.62 3.86 1.78
CA LEU A 47 4.28 4.87 0.77
C LEU A 47 4.47 6.29 1.32
N LYS A 48 4.05 6.54 2.56
CA LYS A 48 4.30 7.82 3.23
C LYS A 48 5.79 8.09 3.39
N GLN A 49 6.58 7.09 3.79
CA GLN A 49 8.03 7.23 3.95
C GLN A 49 8.73 7.53 2.62
N TRP A 50 8.32 6.90 1.51
CA TRP A 50 8.85 7.20 0.19
C TRP A 50 8.48 8.61 -0.31
N ASP A 51 7.29 9.11 0.02
CA ASP A 51 6.95 10.51 -0.28
C ASP A 51 7.79 11.47 0.56
N GLN A 52 7.98 11.20 1.85
CA GLN A 52 8.80 12.02 2.74
C GLN A 52 10.28 12.01 2.36
N SER A 53 10.81 10.89 1.87
CA SER A 53 12.23 10.79 1.49
C SER A 53 12.61 11.64 0.28
N ARG A 54 11.62 12.18 -0.46
CA ARG A 54 11.86 13.08 -1.60
C ARG A 54 12.09 14.53 -1.18
N ILE A 55 11.70 14.91 0.04
CA ILE A 55 11.84 16.28 0.52
C ILE A 55 13.33 16.64 0.62
N GLY A 56 13.72 17.76 0.01
CA GLY A 56 15.10 18.23 -0.06
C GLY A 56 15.96 17.58 -1.15
N SER A 57 15.37 16.73 -2.01
CA SER A 57 16.08 16.16 -3.17
C SER A 57 16.01 17.09 -4.39
N GLU A 58 16.95 16.92 -5.34
CA GLU A 58 16.95 17.69 -6.60
C GLU A 58 15.65 17.49 -7.43
N ASP A 59 15.02 16.34 -7.27
CA ASP A 59 13.81 15.93 -7.99
C ASP A 59 12.53 16.04 -7.14
N GLU A 60 12.57 16.80 -6.03
CA GLU A 60 11.44 16.96 -5.10
C GLU A 60 10.15 17.38 -5.84
N TYR A 61 10.26 18.34 -6.77
CA TYR A 61 9.13 18.93 -7.48
C TYR A 61 8.81 18.26 -8.82
N LYS A 62 9.64 17.31 -9.29
CA LYS A 62 9.34 16.56 -10.51
C LYS A 62 8.15 15.65 -10.26
N ARG A 63 7.34 15.39 -11.29
CA ARG A 63 6.26 14.42 -11.14
C ARG A 63 6.86 13.03 -10.99
N LEU A 64 6.28 12.23 -10.11
CA LEU A 64 6.83 10.92 -9.81
C LEU A 64 6.69 9.95 -11.00
N ASP A 65 5.63 10.10 -11.79
CA ASP A 65 5.42 9.34 -13.03
C ASP A 65 6.39 9.69 -14.16
N ASP A 66 7.08 10.84 -14.11
CA ASP A 66 8.18 11.17 -15.02
C ASP A 66 9.49 10.46 -14.64
N ILE A 67 9.64 10.09 -13.36
CA ILE A 67 10.84 9.42 -12.81
C ILE A 67 10.67 7.90 -12.86
N ILE A 68 9.49 7.41 -12.45
CA ILE A 68 9.18 5.99 -12.33
C ILE A 68 7.95 5.69 -13.17
N HIS A 69 8.13 4.82 -14.16
CA HIS A 69 7.04 4.37 -15.01
C HIS A 69 5.88 3.79 -14.18
N PRO A 70 4.62 4.20 -14.41
CA PRO A 70 3.45 3.77 -13.62
C PRO A 70 3.33 2.25 -13.42
N CYS A 71 3.52 1.45 -14.47
CA CYS A 71 3.45 -0.01 -14.34
C CYS A 71 4.51 -0.59 -13.38
N LYS A 72 5.71 0.00 -13.31
CA LYS A 72 6.75 -0.43 -12.37
C LYS A 72 6.38 -0.02 -10.95
N ALA A 73 5.89 1.21 -10.77
CA ALA A 73 5.44 1.71 -9.48
C ALA A 73 4.31 0.86 -8.91
N GLU A 74 3.28 0.56 -9.72
CA GLU A 74 2.18 -0.33 -9.33
C GLU A 74 2.68 -1.73 -8.97
N ALA A 75 3.54 -2.33 -9.81
CA ALA A 75 4.10 -3.65 -9.53
C ALA A 75 4.89 -3.69 -8.22
N SER A 76 5.69 -2.65 -7.94
CA SER A 76 6.43 -2.52 -6.68
C SER A 76 5.50 -2.47 -5.47
N ILE A 77 4.40 -1.71 -5.54
CA ILE A 77 3.42 -1.65 -4.44
C ILE A 77 2.82 -3.03 -4.18
N TRP A 78 2.40 -3.75 -5.23
CA TRP A 78 1.81 -5.07 -5.06
C TRP A 78 2.78 -6.11 -4.52
N LEU A 79 4.05 -6.06 -4.91
CA LEU A 79 5.08 -6.93 -4.35
C LEU A 79 5.29 -6.67 -2.85
N MET A 80 5.35 -5.40 -2.44
CA MET A 80 5.46 -5.05 -1.02
C MET A 80 4.21 -5.42 -0.24
N GLU A 81 3.02 -5.22 -0.82
CA GLU A 81 1.75 -5.59 -0.22
C GLU A 81 1.66 -7.09 0.03
N GLU A 82 2.11 -7.91 -0.92
CA GLU A 82 2.16 -9.37 -0.76
C GLU A 82 3.08 -9.79 0.39
N ILE A 83 4.29 -9.23 0.45
CA ILE A 83 5.22 -9.47 1.56
C ILE A 83 4.56 -9.10 2.88
N HIS A 84 3.96 -7.90 2.99
CA HIS A 84 3.37 -7.43 4.23
C HIS A 84 2.16 -8.27 4.67
N ARG A 85 1.28 -8.68 3.74
CA ARG A 85 0.14 -9.56 4.04
C ARG A 85 0.63 -10.92 4.53
N GLN A 86 1.57 -11.55 3.84
CA GLN A 86 1.94 -12.94 4.11
C GLN A 86 2.89 -13.12 5.30
N THR A 87 3.86 -12.20 5.46
CA THR A 87 5.00 -12.43 6.36
C THR A 87 4.90 -11.73 7.71
N SER A 88 4.09 -10.67 7.83
CA SER A 88 4.04 -9.87 9.05
C SER A 88 3.39 -10.63 10.21
N SER A 89 4.00 -10.53 11.38
CA SER A 89 3.46 -11.08 12.63
C SER A 89 2.54 -10.07 13.32
N HIS A 90 1.42 -10.52 13.88
CA HIS A 90 0.52 -9.67 14.65
C HIS A 90 1.20 -9.04 15.88
N PHE A 91 2.19 -9.71 16.47
CA PHE A 91 2.99 -9.14 17.57
C PHE A 91 3.80 -7.93 17.12
N HIS A 92 4.39 -7.98 15.92
CA HIS A 92 5.14 -6.88 15.35
C HIS A 92 4.25 -5.67 15.07
N ILE A 93 3.07 -5.90 14.48
CA ILE A 93 2.08 -4.83 14.23
C ILE A 93 1.60 -4.19 15.54
N ALA A 94 1.30 -4.99 16.56
CA ALA A 94 0.88 -4.47 17.86
C ALA A 94 1.98 -3.62 18.53
N ASP A 95 3.25 -4.02 18.43
CA ASP A 95 4.37 -3.23 18.95
C ASP A 95 4.51 -1.87 18.24
N LEU A 96 4.32 -1.84 16.91
CA LEU A 96 4.31 -0.59 16.15
C LEU A 96 3.14 0.31 16.54
N TRP A 97 1.93 -0.23 16.68
CA TRP A 97 0.75 0.55 17.04
C TRP A 97 0.82 1.12 18.46
N LYS A 98 1.50 0.44 19.39
CA LYS A 98 1.79 1.00 20.72
C LYS A 98 2.66 2.25 20.66
N LYS A 99 3.53 2.35 19.65
CA LYS A 99 4.49 3.46 19.48
C LYS A 99 3.93 4.60 18.64
N ASP A 100 2.91 4.34 17.82
CA ASP A 100 2.28 5.35 16.96
C ASP A 100 0.82 5.61 17.39
N PRO A 101 0.53 6.73 18.09
CA PRO A 101 -0.83 7.09 18.49
C PRO A 101 -1.80 7.31 17.31
N MET A 102 -1.27 7.55 16.09
CA MET A 102 -2.05 7.84 14.89
C MET A 102 -2.12 6.65 13.93
N TYR A 103 -1.77 5.44 14.40
CA TYR A 103 -1.71 4.23 13.57
C TYR A 103 -3.01 3.96 12.79
N SER A 104 -4.16 4.29 13.39
CA SER A 104 -5.49 4.07 12.80
C SER A 104 -5.70 4.84 11.49
N GLY A 105 -5.00 5.97 11.29
CA GLY A 105 -5.03 6.71 10.03
C GLY A 105 -4.38 5.97 8.85
N PHE A 106 -3.65 4.89 9.11
CA PHE A 106 -3.01 4.04 8.10
C PHE A 106 -3.70 2.69 7.90
N ILE A 107 -4.83 2.47 8.59
CA ILE A 107 -5.68 1.30 8.39
C ILE A 107 -6.83 1.72 7.46
N ASP A 108 -6.94 1.04 6.32
CA ASP A 108 -7.98 1.33 5.34
C ASP A 108 -9.34 0.77 5.78
N SER A 109 -10.41 1.50 5.48
CA SER A 109 -11.80 1.11 5.74
C SER A 109 -12.47 0.39 4.55
N ILE A 110 -11.67 -0.19 3.65
CA ILE A 110 -12.13 -0.92 2.46
C ILE A 110 -12.21 -2.41 2.80
N PHE A 111 -13.38 -3.01 2.57
CA PHE A 111 -13.64 -4.41 2.85
C PHE A 111 -14.09 -5.11 1.56
N PRO A 112 -13.18 -5.82 0.86
CA PRO A 112 -13.53 -6.52 -0.36
C PRO A 112 -14.41 -7.73 -0.01
N THR A 113 -15.28 -8.11 -0.95
CA THR A 113 -16.01 -9.37 -0.81
C THR A 113 -15.04 -10.52 -1.05
N LEU A 114 -14.71 -11.27 0.00
CA LEU A 114 -13.91 -12.48 -0.12
C LEU A 114 -14.78 -13.53 -0.81
N GLN A 115 -14.43 -13.92 -2.04
CA GLN A 115 -15.07 -15.07 -2.67
C GLN A 115 -14.55 -16.32 -1.97
N ASP A 116 -15.45 -17.08 -1.33
CA ASP A 116 -15.15 -18.41 -0.82
C ASP A 116 -14.75 -19.29 -2.01
N THR A 117 -13.46 -19.51 -2.21
CA THR A 117 -12.99 -20.60 -3.05
C THR A 117 -13.27 -21.89 -2.29
N SER A 118 -14.46 -22.46 -2.51
CA SER A 118 -14.82 -23.83 -2.11
C SER A 118 -14.03 -24.86 -2.90
#